data_AF-A0A8T9CG29-F1
#
_entry.id   AF-A0A8T9CG29-F1
#
_cell.length_a   1.000
_cell.length_b   1.000
_cell.length_c   1.000
_cell.angle_alpha   90.00
_cell.angle_beta   90.00
_cell.angle_gamma   90.00
#
_symmetry.space_group_name_H-M   'P 1'
#
loop_
_entity.id
_entity.type
_entity.pdbx_description
1 polymer ?
#
loop_
_entity_poly.entity_id
_entity_poly.type
_entity_poly.pdbx_seq_one_letter_code
_entity_poly.pdbx_strand_id
1 'polypeptide(L)'
;MATPSLEAYKHISPSSGYPTTVHPHFNPAIAAHVPRDAPHVKFTPPKDRAFYADPEKKALLEVAKAVELTESIGEEVLMFDVELGTVLENVQLGGLNDKQLDELAALVNERAVVFFRGQELGTERQVEIFEYLGVLDKHPSQKVPPLLFFLHGGRVEEEGDVKHVTIRGSSADWRELEKYTPWPQADFHADTSFEINPPSYSLLRMEEHPAVGGDTAWVSQYGLYDELSPHMKKFVEGLHAVHTSRLQYDTIIDSWGAAPNRPPIDTHHPAVRTHPVTGLRALNVNLGFVTGFAELKKAESDALLQFSRLHIHSAGDHYVRWKWEVGSIAMWDNRTAIHRVIPGKYTQGTRRGIRTTVFGEKPYFDPKSESREERKERLARESANIDVGKNEKKSPGLENPNHNLKTALNAVELASGEKEDNNDKESFVLKRCRT
;
A
#
# COMPACT_ATOMS: atom_id res chain seq x y z
N MET A 1 16.56 17.83 27.83
CA MET A 1 16.56 17.57 26.37
C MET A 1 16.48 18.93 25.70
N ALA A 2 17.47 19.30 24.88
CA ALA A 2 17.47 20.59 24.20
C ALA A 2 16.23 20.69 23.31
N THR A 3 15.43 21.73 23.49
CA THR A 3 14.38 22.11 22.55
C THR A 3 15.07 22.28 21.18
N PRO A 4 14.69 21.54 20.13
CA PRO A 4 15.31 21.71 18.83
C PRO A 4 15.06 23.16 18.40
N SER A 5 16.09 24.01 18.41
CA SER A 5 15.96 25.38 17.95
C SER A 5 16.07 25.37 16.43
N LEU A 6 14.93 25.27 15.73
CA LEU A 6 14.88 25.34 14.28
C LEU A 6 15.37 26.72 13.83
N GLU A 7 16.29 26.76 12.87
CA GLU A 7 16.63 28.01 12.18
C GLU A 7 15.42 28.57 11.42
N ALA A 8 14.53 27.71 10.92
CA ALA A 8 13.23 28.10 10.37
C ALA A 8 12.35 28.90 11.36
N TYR A 9 12.54 28.76 12.69
CA TYR A 9 11.80 29.56 13.67
C TYR A 9 12.14 31.06 13.64
N LYS A 10 13.27 31.43 13.03
CA LYS A 10 13.68 32.84 12.90
C LYS A 10 12.99 33.55 11.72
N HIS A 11 12.28 32.83 10.87
CA HIS A 11 11.64 33.33 9.65
C HIS A 11 10.11 33.26 9.74
N ILE A 12 9.57 33.77 10.85
CA ILE A 12 8.13 33.98 11.05
C ILE A 12 7.75 35.32 10.45
N SER A 13 6.70 35.36 9.63
CA SER A 13 6.13 36.59 9.13
C SER A 13 5.69 37.48 10.30
N PRO A 14 6.22 38.73 10.43
CA PRO A 14 5.82 39.64 11.51
C PRO A 14 4.33 40.03 11.47
N SER A 15 3.68 39.87 10.31
CA SER A 15 2.28 40.26 10.10
C SER A 15 1.29 39.12 10.34
N SER A 16 1.67 37.87 10.03
CA SER A 16 0.75 36.74 10.13
C SER A 16 1.04 35.81 11.31
N GLY A 17 2.25 35.86 11.90
CA GLY A 17 2.66 34.92 12.95
C GLY A 17 2.87 33.49 12.44
N TYR A 18 2.78 33.27 11.12
CA TYR A 18 3.02 32.00 10.46
C TYR A 18 4.37 32.02 9.72
N PRO A 19 4.96 30.85 9.43
CA PRO A 19 6.18 30.74 8.64
C PRO A 19 5.93 31.25 7.24
N THR A 20 6.82 32.10 6.74
CA THR A 20 6.91 32.28 5.29
C THR A 20 7.50 31.01 4.72
N THR A 21 6.66 30.21 4.07
CA THR A 21 6.92 28.97 3.30
C THR A 21 8.39 28.53 3.25
N VAL A 22 8.68 27.32 3.76
CA VAL A 22 10.01 26.70 3.71
C VAL A 22 10.38 26.41 2.25
N HIS A 23 11.05 27.36 1.60
CA HIS A 23 11.62 27.19 0.26
C HIS A 23 13.10 26.79 0.41
N PRO A 24 13.63 25.88 -0.42
CA PRO A 24 15.05 25.51 -0.46
C PRO A 24 16.04 26.67 -0.72
N HIS A 25 15.56 27.89 -0.98
CA HIS A 25 16.39 29.08 -1.18
C HIS A 25 16.57 29.92 0.10
N PHE A 26 15.87 29.62 1.19
CA PHE A 26 15.97 30.38 2.45
C PHE A 26 16.74 29.68 3.57
N ASN A 27 16.98 28.37 3.47
CA ASN A 27 17.74 27.63 4.47
C ASN A 27 19.15 27.34 3.94
N PRO A 28 20.21 28.02 4.45
CA PRO A 28 21.58 27.79 4.01
C PRO A 28 22.04 26.34 4.19
N ALA A 29 21.50 25.59 5.15
CA ALA A 29 21.85 24.19 5.36
C ALA A 29 21.30 23.30 4.23
N ILE A 30 20.09 23.56 3.74
CA ILE A 30 19.52 22.85 2.57
C ILE A 30 20.31 23.20 1.32
N ALA A 31 20.58 24.49 1.09
CA ALA A 31 21.32 24.95 -0.08
C ALA A 31 22.78 24.45 -0.11
N ALA A 32 23.42 24.32 1.05
CA ALA A 32 24.78 23.81 1.19
C ALA A 32 24.87 22.28 1.30
N HIS A 33 23.74 21.57 1.39
CA HIS A 33 23.74 20.11 1.51
C HIS A 33 24.24 19.48 0.21
N VAL A 34 25.31 18.69 0.32
CA VAL A 34 25.86 17.90 -0.78
C VAL A 34 25.63 16.42 -0.45
N PRO A 35 24.69 15.75 -1.13
CA PRO A 35 24.46 14.32 -0.97
C PRO A 35 25.74 13.52 -1.26
N ARG A 36 25.98 12.47 -0.46
CA ARG A 36 27.17 11.61 -0.59
C ARG A 36 27.03 10.58 -1.70
N ASP A 37 25.85 9.99 -1.79
CA ASP A 37 25.51 8.91 -2.71
C ASP A 37 24.95 9.47 -4.02
N ALA A 38 25.21 8.79 -5.14
CA ALA A 38 24.57 9.11 -6.41
C ALA A 38 23.06 8.79 -6.40
N PRO A 39 22.24 9.41 -7.28
CA PRO A 39 20.88 8.94 -7.50
C PRO A 39 20.90 7.47 -7.91
N HIS A 40 19.88 6.71 -7.49
CA HIS A 40 19.72 5.35 -7.97
C HIS A 40 19.53 5.35 -9.49
N VAL A 41 20.20 4.41 -10.15
CA VAL A 41 19.95 4.10 -11.55
C VAL A 41 18.86 3.03 -11.59
N LYS A 42 17.92 3.16 -12.53
CA LYS A 42 16.90 2.13 -12.76
C LYS A 42 17.59 0.78 -12.92
N PHE A 43 17.14 -0.22 -12.18
CA PHE A 43 17.54 -1.60 -12.41
C PHE A 43 16.34 -2.54 -12.35
N THR A 44 16.52 -3.76 -12.87
CA THR A 44 15.51 -4.81 -12.79
C THR A 44 15.90 -5.74 -11.65
N PRO A 45 15.13 -5.79 -10.55
CA PRO A 45 15.43 -6.72 -9.47
C PRO A 45 15.23 -8.18 -9.92
N PRO A 46 15.81 -9.15 -9.20
CA PRO A 46 15.48 -10.56 -9.37
C PRO A 46 13.98 -10.82 -9.30
N LYS A 47 13.55 -11.96 -9.85
CA LYS A 47 12.15 -12.36 -9.81
C LYS A 47 11.68 -12.52 -8.35
N ASP A 48 10.53 -11.93 -8.04
CA ASP A 48 9.95 -11.95 -6.70
C ASP A 48 9.75 -13.38 -6.18
N ARG A 49 10.13 -13.62 -4.93
CA ARG A 49 10.07 -14.94 -4.29
C ARG A 49 8.65 -15.52 -4.24
N ALA A 50 7.62 -14.69 -4.20
CA ALA A 50 6.24 -15.13 -4.21
C ALA A 50 5.83 -15.91 -5.47
N PHE A 51 6.57 -15.80 -6.59
CA PHE A 51 6.33 -16.61 -7.79
C PHE A 51 6.67 -18.10 -7.62
N TYR A 52 7.41 -18.46 -6.57
CA TYR A 52 7.81 -19.83 -6.27
C TYR A 52 6.94 -20.48 -5.19
N ALA A 53 5.99 -19.72 -4.63
CA ALA A 53 5.06 -20.20 -3.61
C ALA A 53 4.08 -21.24 -4.17
N ASP A 54 3.67 -22.18 -3.32
CA ASP A 54 2.42 -22.91 -3.54
C ASP A 54 1.25 -21.91 -3.42
N PRO A 55 0.34 -21.81 -4.42
CA PRO A 55 -0.81 -20.91 -4.35
C PRO A 55 -1.67 -21.13 -3.09
N GLU A 56 -1.76 -22.39 -2.63
CA GLU A 56 -2.50 -22.78 -1.43
C GLU A 56 -1.71 -22.58 -0.13
N LYS A 57 -0.44 -22.16 -0.21
CA LYS A 57 0.44 -21.83 0.93
C LYS A 57 0.52 -22.95 1.97
N LYS A 58 0.51 -24.20 1.48
CA LYS A 58 0.39 -25.41 2.32
C LYS A 58 1.51 -25.53 3.34
N ALA A 59 2.76 -25.27 2.95
CA ALA A 59 3.89 -25.46 3.85
C ALA A 59 3.92 -24.43 4.99
N LEU A 60 3.46 -23.20 4.72
CA LEU A 60 3.32 -22.14 5.71
C LEU A 60 2.13 -22.41 6.63
N LEU A 61 0.97 -22.75 6.06
CA LEU A 61 -0.26 -22.99 6.83
C LEU A 61 -0.25 -24.33 7.59
N GLU A 62 0.68 -25.24 7.28
CA GLU A 62 0.94 -26.42 8.10
C GLU A 62 1.57 -26.08 9.46
N VAL A 63 2.36 -25.00 9.52
CA VAL A 63 3.10 -24.59 10.74
C VAL A 63 2.54 -23.33 11.39
N ALA A 64 1.64 -22.61 10.72
CA ALA A 64 1.09 -21.35 11.18
C ALA A 64 -0.44 -21.38 11.09
N LYS A 65 -1.09 -20.76 12.07
CA LYS A 65 -2.53 -20.51 12.02
C LYS A 65 -2.76 -19.08 11.55
N ALA A 66 -3.42 -18.92 10.41
CA ALA A 66 -3.82 -17.60 9.91
C ALA A 66 -5.09 -17.11 10.63
N VAL A 67 -5.05 -15.86 11.09
CA VAL A 67 -6.19 -15.13 11.64
C VAL A 67 -6.36 -13.84 10.85
N GLU A 68 -7.48 -13.73 10.14
CA GLU A 68 -7.79 -12.58 9.30
C GLU A 68 -8.24 -11.39 10.17
N LEU A 69 -7.77 -10.19 9.82
CA LEU A 69 -8.05 -8.98 10.61
C LEU A 69 -9.16 -8.11 10.02
N THR A 70 -9.38 -8.18 8.70
CA THR A 70 -10.45 -7.44 8.03
C THR A 70 -11.18 -8.35 7.07
N GLU A 71 -12.50 -8.26 7.11
CA GLU A 71 -13.44 -8.76 6.13
C GLU A 71 -13.48 -7.76 4.96
N SER A 72 -13.09 -8.14 3.73
CA SER A 72 -13.33 -7.24 2.58
C SER A 72 -14.13 -7.92 1.46
N ILE A 73 -15.41 -8.17 1.81
CA ILE A 73 -16.65 -8.39 0.99
C ILE A 73 -16.78 -9.70 0.17
N GLY A 74 -17.54 -10.65 0.75
CA GLY A 74 -18.45 -11.58 0.04
C GLY A 74 -18.34 -13.06 0.45
N GLU A 75 -19.39 -13.62 1.07
CA GLU A 75 -19.51 -14.93 1.75
C GLU A 75 -19.21 -16.24 0.97
N GLU A 76 -18.61 -16.19 -0.21
CA GLU A 76 -18.13 -17.41 -0.88
C GLU A 76 -16.64 -17.29 -1.14
N VAL A 77 -15.87 -17.82 -0.18
CA VAL A 77 -14.42 -17.98 -0.20
C VAL A 77 -14.01 -18.75 -1.45
N LEU A 78 -13.83 -18.05 -2.56
CA LEU A 78 -12.89 -18.46 -3.58
C LEU A 78 -11.51 -18.14 -3.01
N MET A 79 -10.56 -19.06 -3.18
CA MET A 79 -9.18 -19.02 -2.67
C MET A 79 -8.34 -17.77 -3.04
N PHE A 80 -8.94 -16.70 -3.57
CA PHE A 80 -8.29 -15.55 -4.18
C PHE A 80 -8.82 -14.19 -3.69
N ASP A 81 -9.60 -14.15 -2.61
CA ASP A 81 -9.96 -12.88 -1.96
C ASP A 81 -8.72 -12.29 -1.27
N VAL A 82 -8.18 -11.24 -1.89
CA VAL A 82 -6.99 -10.49 -1.46
C VAL A 82 -7.45 -9.49 -0.41
N GLU A 83 -7.55 -9.90 0.86
CA GLU A 83 -8.07 -9.04 1.96
C GLU A 83 -6.94 -8.38 2.79
N LEU A 84 -7.18 -7.27 3.48
CA LEU A 84 -6.10 -6.61 4.23
C LEU A 84 -5.78 -7.30 5.56
N GLY A 85 -4.51 -7.58 5.82
CA GLY A 85 -4.06 -7.95 7.16
C GLY A 85 -4.34 -9.41 7.54
N THR A 86 -3.29 -10.09 7.96
CA THR A 86 -3.37 -11.43 8.57
C THR A 86 -2.40 -11.51 9.73
N VAL A 87 -2.83 -12.06 10.86
CA VAL A 87 -1.91 -12.47 11.94
C VAL A 87 -1.57 -13.94 11.72
N LEU A 88 -0.29 -14.26 11.69
CA LEU A 88 0.17 -15.65 11.76
C LEU A 88 0.52 -16.00 13.21
N GLU A 89 -0.29 -16.90 13.77
CA GLU A 89 -0.12 -17.46 15.11
C GLU A 89 0.66 -18.79 15.06
N ASN A 90 1.21 -19.19 16.21
CA ASN A 90 1.89 -20.47 16.42
C ASN A 90 3.18 -20.69 15.61
N VAL A 91 3.77 -19.62 15.08
CA VAL A 91 4.98 -19.69 14.25
C VAL A 91 6.01 -18.64 14.64
N GLN A 92 7.30 -19.00 14.51
CA GLN A 92 8.43 -18.07 14.63
C GLN A 92 8.98 -17.78 13.24
N LEU A 93 8.95 -16.52 12.82
CA LEU A 93 9.42 -16.05 11.52
C LEU A 93 10.89 -16.43 11.27
N GLY A 94 11.72 -16.38 12.32
CA GLY A 94 13.13 -16.76 12.23
C GLY A 94 13.36 -18.23 11.85
N GLY A 95 12.38 -19.11 12.14
CA GLY A 95 12.46 -20.55 11.88
C GLY A 95 11.83 -21.01 10.57
N LEU A 96 11.26 -20.10 9.77
CA LEU A 96 10.70 -20.47 8.46
C LEU A 96 11.80 -20.89 7.49
N ASN A 97 11.55 -21.97 6.75
CA ASN A 97 12.40 -22.40 5.64
C ASN A 97 12.07 -21.64 4.35
N ASP A 98 12.92 -21.79 3.33
CA ASP A 98 12.82 -21.15 2.02
C ASP A 98 11.43 -21.26 1.38
N LYS A 99 10.84 -22.46 1.38
CA LYS A 99 9.50 -22.69 0.81
C LYS A 99 8.43 -21.92 1.58
N GLN A 100 8.50 -21.90 2.91
CA GLN A 100 7.58 -21.16 3.76
C GLN A 100 7.76 -19.65 3.62
N LEU A 101 8.98 -19.17 3.37
CA LEU A 101 9.26 -17.76 3.09
C LEU A 101 8.70 -17.34 1.72
N ASP A 102 8.78 -18.20 0.70
CA ASP A 102 8.14 -17.95 -0.60
C ASP A 102 6.62 -17.83 -0.44
N GLU A 103 6.00 -18.75 0.31
CA GLU A 103 4.57 -18.73 0.62
C GLU A 103 4.16 -17.55 1.50
N LEU A 104 5.03 -17.11 2.42
CA LEU A 104 4.82 -15.87 3.20
C LEU A 104 4.85 -14.64 2.30
N ALA A 105 5.77 -14.56 1.33
CA ALA A 105 5.80 -13.46 0.37
C ALA A 105 4.52 -13.42 -0.47
N ALA A 106 4.02 -14.59 -0.91
CA ALA A 106 2.73 -14.68 -1.60
C ALA A 106 1.55 -14.23 -0.71
N LEU A 107 1.53 -14.64 0.56
CA LEU A 107 0.53 -14.18 1.52
C LEU A 107 0.59 -12.66 1.71
N VAL A 108 1.79 -12.07 1.85
CA VAL A 108 1.95 -10.62 1.99
C VAL A 108 1.48 -9.86 0.73
N ASN A 109 1.72 -10.39 -0.46
CA ASN A 109 1.23 -9.80 -1.72
C ASN A 109 -0.29 -9.81 -1.85
N GLU A 110 -0.93 -10.85 -1.33
CA GLU A 110 -2.39 -10.99 -1.29
C GLU A 110 -3.00 -10.21 -0.13
N ARG A 111 -2.29 -10.08 0.99
CA ARG A 111 -2.85 -9.51 2.21
C ARG A 111 -2.44 -8.08 2.49
N ALA A 112 -1.57 -7.53 1.66
CA ALA A 112 -0.83 -6.28 1.80
C ALA A 112 0.07 -6.19 3.05
N VAL A 113 -0.32 -6.76 4.20
CA VAL A 113 0.44 -6.82 5.44
C VAL A 113 0.14 -8.10 6.23
N VAL A 114 1.19 -8.71 6.78
CA VAL A 114 1.12 -9.86 7.69
C VAL A 114 1.81 -9.51 9.01
N PHE A 115 1.20 -9.92 10.12
CA PHE A 115 1.63 -9.62 11.46
C PHE A 115 2.02 -10.87 12.24
N PHE A 116 2.95 -10.70 13.18
CA PHE A 116 3.35 -11.72 14.13
C PHE A 116 3.44 -11.14 15.53
N ARG A 117 3.17 -11.98 16.54
CA ARG A 117 3.32 -11.68 17.97
C ARG A 117 4.42 -12.54 18.59
N GLY A 118 5.05 -12.05 19.66
CA GLY A 118 5.97 -12.84 20.47
C GLY A 118 7.14 -13.45 19.70
N GLN A 119 7.74 -12.69 18.78
CA GLN A 119 8.81 -13.18 17.91
C GLN A 119 10.18 -13.02 18.57
N GLU A 120 10.97 -14.08 18.58
CA GLU A 120 12.37 -14.10 19.01
C GLU A 120 13.29 -13.98 17.79
N LEU A 121 13.14 -12.90 17.03
CA LEU A 121 13.91 -12.66 15.81
C LEU A 121 15.07 -11.70 16.08
N GLY A 122 16.31 -12.14 15.86
CA GLY A 122 17.50 -11.27 15.87
C GLY A 122 17.65 -10.44 14.59
N THR A 123 18.43 -9.34 14.65
CA THR A 123 18.62 -8.43 13.50
C THR A 123 19.32 -9.13 12.33
N GLU A 124 20.30 -9.99 12.61
CA GLU A 124 21.02 -10.76 11.59
C GLU A 124 20.05 -11.66 10.81
N ARG A 125 19.24 -12.46 11.51
CA ARG A 125 18.23 -13.32 10.87
C ARG A 125 17.18 -12.52 10.10
N GLN A 126 16.78 -11.35 10.60
CA GLN A 126 15.87 -10.44 9.89
C GLN A 126 16.47 -9.97 8.54
N VAL A 127 17.76 -9.65 8.53
CA VAL A 127 18.49 -9.26 7.32
C VAL A 127 18.61 -10.45 6.36
N GLU A 128 18.97 -11.64 6.83
CA GLU A 128 19.06 -12.85 6.01
C GLU A 128 17.74 -13.18 5.30
N ILE A 129 16.60 -13.07 6.02
CA ILE A 129 15.27 -13.26 5.43
C ILE A 129 15.05 -12.26 4.30
N PHE A 130 15.45 -11.01 4.47
CA PHE A 130 15.28 -10.00 3.43
C PHE A 130 16.25 -10.18 2.26
N GLU A 131 17.48 -10.62 2.49
CA GLU A 131 18.41 -11.00 1.41
C GLU A 131 17.90 -12.19 0.59
N TYR A 132 17.17 -13.12 1.23
CA TYR A 132 16.47 -14.19 0.54
C TYR A 132 15.30 -13.66 -0.31
N LEU A 133 14.53 -12.71 0.22
CA LEU A 133 13.36 -12.13 -0.45
C LEU A 133 13.70 -11.19 -1.61
N GLY A 134 14.90 -10.60 -1.61
CA GLY A 134 15.34 -9.72 -2.69
C GLY A 134 16.65 -8.98 -2.41
N VAL A 135 16.95 -7.99 -3.25
CA VAL A 135 18.12 -7.13 -3.06
C VAL A 135 17.80 -6.08 -2.01
N LEU A 136 18.58 -6.03 -0.93
CA LEU A 136 18.42 -5.04 0.13
C LEU A 136 18.51 -3.61 -0.41
N ASP A 137 17.58 -2.76 0.01
CA ASP A 137 17.63 -1.32 -0.27
C ASP A 137 18.43 -0.58 0.81
N LYS A 138 19.22 0.41 0.37
CA LYS A 138 19.94 1.33 1.25
C LYS A 138 19.09 2.58 1.45
N HIS A 139 18.39 2.63 2.59
CA HIS A 139 17.48 3.74 2.90
C HIS A 139 18.23 5.10 2.90
N PRO A 140 17.67 6.19 2.35
CA PRO A 140 18.38 7.47 2.22
C PRO A 140 18.86 8.07 3.54
N SER A 141 18.12 7.82 4.63
CA SER A 141 18.42 8.30 5.98
C SER A 141 19.18 7.29 6.86
N GLN A 142 19.67 6.18 6.30
CA GLN A 142 20.40 5.17 7.07
C GLN A 142 21.70 5.76 7.62
N LYS A 143 21.87 5.72 8.95
CA LYS A 143 23.05 6.25 9.64
C LYS A 143 23.97 5.11 10.06
N VAL A 144 25.28 5.31 9.90
CA VAL A 144 26.30 4.51 10.58
C VAL A 144 26.45 5.03 12.02
N PRO A 145 26.45 4.17 13.06
CA PRO A 145 26.64 4.62 14.43
C PRO A 145 28.02 5.28 14.66
N PRO A 146 28.14 6.40 15.38
CA PRO A 146 29.42 7.07 15.63
C PRO A 146 30.41 6.25 16.46
N LEU A 147 29.93 5.27 17.24
CA LEU A 147 30.74 4.56 18.24
C LEU A 147 31.73 3.56 17.64
N LEU A 148 31.47 3.04 16.44
CA LEU A 148 32.41 2.17 15.71
C LEU A 148 33.70 2.90 15.32
N PHE A 149 33.68 4.23 15.25
CA PHE A 149 34.82 5.06 14.89
C PHE A 149 35.94 5.08 15.97
N PHE A 150 35.59 4.92 17.25
CA PHE A 150 36.54 5.07 18.36
C PHE A 150 37.07 3.74 18.93
N LEU A 151 36.40 2.62 18.70
CA LEU A 151 36.76 1.32 19.31
C LEU A 151 37.81 0.52 18.49
N HIS A 152 38.00 0.81 17.21
CA HIS A 152 38.88 0.02 16.32
C HIS A 152 40.21 0.70 15.95
N GLY A 153 40.73 1.60 16.79
CA GLY A 153 42.11 2.07 16.68
C GLY A 153 42.47 2.74 15.34
N GLY A 154 41.53 3.48 14.74
CA GLY A 154 41.77 4.19 13.49
C GLY A 154 41.69 3.33 12.22
N ARG A 155 41.20 2.09 12.30
CA ARG A 155 40.72 1.37 11.10
C ARG A 155 39.26 1.74 10.84
N VAL A 156 39.03 2.35 9.68
CA VAL A 156 37.72 2.54 9.09
C VAL A 156 37.19 1.14 8.75
N GLU A 157 36.24 0.62 9.53
CA GLU A 157 35.36 -0.40 8.97
C GLU A 157 34.64 0.25 7.81
N GLU A 158 34.68 -0.37 6.63
CA GLU A 158 34.04 0.16 5.44
C GLU A 158 32.58 0.55 5.76
N GLU A 159 32.20 1.72 5.25
CA GLU A 159 30.95 2.45 5.47
C GLU A 159 29.70 1.70 4.91
N GLY A 160 29.81 0.38 4.69
CA GLY A 160 28.94 -0.44 3.84
C GLY A 160 28.06 -1.51 4.52
N ASP A 161 28.19 -1.79 5.82
CA ASP A 161 27.57 -3.00 6.41
C ASP A 161 26.27 -2.81 7.21
N VAL A 162 25.76 -1.58 7.36
CA VAL A 162 24.43 -1.41 7.94
C VAL A 162 23.39 -1.85 6.92
N LYS A 163 22.62 -2.89 7.22
CA LYS A 163 21.62 -3.50 6.32
C LYS A 163 20.17 -3.25 6.76
N HIS A 164 19.97 -2.32 7.69
CA HIS A 164 18.68 -2.00 8.30
C HIS A 164 18.66 -0.55 8.81
N VAL A 165 17.46 -0.03 9.11
CA VAL A 165 17.28 1.27 9.79
C VAL A 165 16.63 1.07 11.16
N THR A 166 17.09 1.86 12.14
CA THR A 166 16.42 1.93 13.44
C THR A 166 15.33 3.01 13.41
N ILE A 167 14.07 2.59 13.53
CA ILE A 167 12.91 3.46 13.62
C ILE A 167 12.66 3.80 15.09
N ARG A 168 12.70 5.09 15.43
CA ARG A 168 12.44 5.57 16.80
C ARG A 168 11.08 6.27 16.90
N GLY A 169 10.51 6.27 18.11
CA GLY A 169 9.35 7.09 18.43
C GLY A 169 9.65 8.58 18.37
N SER A 170 8.61 9.36 18.08
CA SER A 170 8.61 10.80 18.18
C SER A 170 7.39 11.23 18.98
N SER A 171 7.60 12.13 19.94
CA SER A 171 6.53 12.81 20.68
C SER A 171 6.19 14.19 20.11
N ALA A 172 6.73 14.51 18.92
CA ALA A 172 6.45 15.78 18.26
C ALA A 172 4.95 15.86 17.90
N ASP A 173 4.34 17.01 18.11
CA ASP A 173 3.00 17.25 17.58
C ASP A 173 3.10 17.52 16.08
N TRP A 174 2.70 16.55 15.28
CA TRP A 174 2.80 16.69 13.83
C TRP A 174 1.88 17.78 13.27
N ARG A 175 0.79 18.12 13.97
CA ARG A 175 -0.05 19.26 13.55
C ARG A 175 0.67 20.59 13.70
N GLU A 176 1.56 20.68 14.69
CA GLU A 176 2.45 21.82 14.83
C GLU A 176 3.51 21.81 13.72
N LEU A 177 4.09 20.66 13.38
CA LEU A 177 5.05 20.55 12.26
C LEU A 177 4.43 20.91 10.91
N GLU A 178 3.19 20.48 10.66
CA GLU A 178 2.45 20.73 9.40
C GLU A 178 2.24 22.23 9.11
N LYS A 179 2.30 23.12 10.12
CA LYS A 179 2.26 24.58 9.88
C LYS A 179 3.45 25.09 9.07
N TYR A 180 4.58 24.37 9.12
CA TYR A 180 5.87 24.81 8.59
C TYR A 180 6.27 23.97 7.38
N THR A 181 6.02 22.67 7.41
CA THR A 181 6.41 21.74 6.35
C THR A 181 5.40 20.61 6.16
N PRO A 182 5.04 20.24 4.92
CA PRO A 182 4.28 19.02 4.67
C PRO A 182 5.08 17.82 5.19
N TRP A 183 4.51 17.03 6.09
CA TRP A 183 5.24 15.94 6.75
C TRP A 183 4.80 14.55 6.27
N PRO A 184 5.61 13.84 5.47
CA PRO A 184 5.23 12.55 4.89
C PRO A 184 4.88 11.47 5.92
N GLN A 185 5.56 11.47 7.08
CA GLN A 185 5.33 10.46 8.10
C GLN A 185 4.07 10.73 8.95
N ALA A 186 3.47 11.92 8.85
CA ALA A 186 2.19 12.22 9.49
C ALA A 186 0.98 11.69 8.71
N ASP A 187 1.19 11.28 7.46
CA ASP A 187 0.14 10.81 6.59
C ASP A 187 0.46 9.44 5.99
N PHE A 188 -0.52 8.88 5.28
CA PHE A 188 -0.35 7.58 4.62
C PHE A 188 0.65 7.67 3.48
N HIS A 189 1.63 6.76 3.52
CA HIS A 189 2.68 6.65 2.51
C HIS A 189 3.06 5.19 2.23
N ALA A 190 3.56 4.95 1.03
CA ALA A 190 4.36 3.77 0.72
C ALA A 190 5.84 4.15 0.84
N ASP A 191 6.66 3.31 1.48
CA ASP A 191 8.05 3.66 1.82
C ASP A 191 8.83 4.08 0.57
N THR A 192 9.43 5.27 0.61
CA THR A 192 10.29 5.80 -0.47
C THR A 192 9.68 5.67 -1.88
N SER A 193 8.35 5.83 -2.01
CA SER A 193 7.65 5.74 -3.30
C SER A 193 8.12 6.75 -4.36
N PHE A 194 8.91 7.74 -3.97
CA PHE A 194 9.61 8.69 -4.85
C PHE A 194 10.83 8.11 -5.57
N GLU A 195 11.26 6.90 -5.23
CA GLU A 195 12.40 6.27 -5.90
C GLU A 195 12.02 5.72 -7.28
N ILE A 196 13.02 5.56 -8.15
CA ILE A 196 12.81 4.94 -9.47
C ILE A 196 12.36 3.48 -9.33
N ASN A 197 12.96 2.78 -8.36
CA ASN A 197 12.64 1.43 -7.93
C ASN A 197 12.24 1.49 -6.44
N PRO A 198 10.99 1.86 -6.11
CA PRO A 198 10.52 1.83 -4.74
C PRO A 198 10.66 0.42 -4.13
N PRO A 199 10.84 0.29 -2.82
CA PRO A 199 10.85 -1.00 -2.15
C PRO A 199 9.58 -1.82 -2.44
N SER A 200 9.74 -3.14 -2.55
CA SER A 200 8.61 -4.07 -2.53
C SER A 200 8.24 -4.33 -1.08
N TYR A 201 8.98 -5.21 -0.39
CA TYR A 201 8.69 -5.58 0.98
C TYR A 201 9.37 -4.67 2.00
N SER A 202 8.73 -4.54 3.14
CA SER A 202 9.31 -3.97 4.35
C SER A 202 8.90 -4.79 5.56
N LEU A 203 9.83 -4.97 6.49
CA LEU A 203 9.56 -5.63 7.77
C LEU A 203 10.03 -4.73 8.90
N LEU A 204 9.15 -4.50 9.86
CA LEU A 204 9.45 -3.76 11.08
C LEU A 204 9.22 -4.65 12.30
N ARG A 205 10.29 -4.91 13.06
CA ARG A 205 10.26 -5.60 14.36
C ARG A 205 10.35 -4.58 15.48
N MET A 206 9.46 -4.65 16.47
CA MET A 206 9.54 -3.82 17.68
C MET A 206 10.45 -4.43 18.75
N GLU A 207 11.46 -3.68 19.17
CA GLU A 207 12.37 -4.04 20.26
C GLU A 207 11.99 -3.36 21.56
N GLU A 208 11.54 -2.10 21.47
CA GLU A 208 11.09 -1.31 22.60
C GLU A 208 9.80 -0.61 22.20
N HIS A 209 8.79 -0.61 23.07
CA HIS A 209 7.52 0.05 22.79
C HIS A 209 6.86 0.58 24.08
N PRO A 210 6.25 1.78 24.07
CA PRO A 210 5.48 2.27 25.21
C PRO A 210 4.24 1.40 25.47
N ALA A 211 3.68 1.48 26.68
CA ALA A 211 2.47 0.73 27.02
C ALA A 211 1.24 1.15 26.18
N VAL A 212 1.18 2.44 25.78
CA VAL A 212 0.07 3.04 25.03
C VAL A 212 0.60 4.02 23.96
N GLY A 213 -0.02 3.99 22.78
CA GLY A 213 0.32 4.85 21.65
C GLY A 213 1.51 4.33 20.84
N GLY A 214 1.77 4.92 19.67
CA GLY A 214 2.85 4.46 18.77
C GLY A 214 2.43 3.36 17.78
N ASP A 215 1.14 3.05 17.73
CA ASP A 215 0.49 2.18 16.75
C ASP A 215 0.83 2.58 15.31
N THR A 216 0.69 1.64 14.40
CA THR A 216 0.76 1.91 12.95
C THR A 216 -0.56 1.50 12.31
N ALA A 217 -1.00 2.25 11.32
CA ALA A 217 -2.15 1.93 10.50
C ALA A 217 -1.75 1.69 9.05
N TRP A 218 -2.42 0.74 8.38
CA TRP A 218 -2.27 0.45 6.96
C TRP A 218 -3.62 0.56 6.26
N VAL A 219 -3.58 0.92 4.98
CA VAL A 219 -4.72 0.90 4.06
C VAL A 219 -4.34 0.14 2.80
N SER A 220 -5.25 -0.71 2.31
CA SER A 220 -5.07 -1.49 1.08
C SER A 220 -5.28 -0.60 -0.15
N GLN A 221 -4.25 -0.46 -0.98
CA GLN A 221 -4.34 0.23 -2.27
C GLN A 221 -5.14 -0.58 -3.30
N TYR A 222 -5.29 -1.90 -3.11
CA TYR A 222 -6.24 -2.70 -3.90
C TYR A 222 -7.68 -2.26 -3.62
N GLY A 223 -8.05 -2.22 -2.33
CA GLY A 223 -9.38 -1.77 -1.91
C GLY A 223 -9.68 -0.33 -2.31
N LEU A 224 -8.71 0.57 -2.13
CA LEU A 224 -8.85 1.93 -2.62
C LEU A 224 -9.12 2.01 -4.12
N TYR A 225 -8.58 1.10 -4.94
CA TYR A 225 -8.88 1.06 -6.37
C TYR A 225 -10.29 0.50 -6.63
N ASP A 226 -10.65 -0.61 -5.97
CA ASP A 226 -11.91 -1.30 -6.20
C ASP A 226 -13.14 -0.44 -5.88
N GLU A 227 -13.05 0.37 -4.82
CA GLU A 227 -14.13 1.27 -4.38
C GLU A 227 -14.30 2.52 -5.24
N LEU A 228 -13.39 2.77 -6.20
CA LEU A 228 -13.61 3.83 -7.18
C LEU A 228 -14.76 3.47 -8.11
N SER A 229 -15.62 4.45 -8.39
CA SER A 229 -16.62 4.30 -9.45
C SER A 229 -15.96 3.93 -10.80
N PRO A 230 -16.64 3.21 -11.70
CA PRO A 230 -16.07 2.84 -13.00
C PRO A 230 -15.53 4.02 -13.81
N HIS A 231 -16.16 5.19 -13.70
CA HIS A 231 -15.69 6.42 -14.37
C HIS A 231 -14.41 6.97 -13.74
N MET A 232 -14.31 6.91 -12.41
CA MET A 232 -13.11 7.34 -11.72
C MET A 232 -11.94 6.40 -12.01
N LYS A 233 -12.16 5.07 -12.02
CA LYS A 233 -11.16 4.08 -12.45
C LYS A 233 -10.58 4.44 -13.83
N LYS A 234 -11.44 4.58 -14.84
CA LYS A 234 -11.04 4.96 -16.20
C LYS A 234 -10.28 6.30 -16.26
N PHE A 235 -10.68 7.27 -15.43
CA PHE A 235 -10.02 8.57 -15.37
C PHE A 235 -8.60 8.46 -14.81
N VAL A 236 -8.39 7.70 -13.72
CA VAL A 236 -7.09 7.63 -13.05
C VAL A 236 -6.10 6.64 -13.69
N GLU A 237 -6.57 5.65 -14.47
CA GLU A 237 -5.72 4.67 -15.17
C GLU A 237 -4.73 5.32 -16.16
N GLY A 238 -5.06 6.50 -16.70
CA GLY A 238 -4.20 7.24 -17.62
C GLY A 238 -3.25 8.26 -16.97
N LEU A 239 -3.30 8.42 -15.64
CA LEU A 239 -2.56 9.46 -14.93
C LEU A 239 -1.24 8.93 -14.35
N HIS A 240 -0.27 9.83 -14.19
CA HIS A 240 0.95 9.60 -13.43
C HIS A 240 0.96 10.49 -12.18
N ALA A 241 1.02 9.84 -11.01
CA ALA A 241 1.27 10.51 -9.74
C ALA A 241 2.73 11.00 -9.69
N VAL A 242 2.92 12.26 -9.27
CA VAL A 242 4.24 12.87 -9.08
C VAL A 242 4.68 12.65 -7.63
N HIS A 243 5.59 11.71 -7.41
CA HIS A 243 6.17 11.41 -6.11
C HIS A 243 7.47 12.20 -5.91
N THR A 244 7.64 12.85 -4.77
CA THR A 244 8.84 13.65 -4.48
C THR A 244 9.43 13.33 -3.10
N SER A 245 10.77 13.30 -3.02
CA SER A 245 11.49 13.28 -1.74
C SER A 245 11.85 14.66 -1.20
N ARG A 246 11.71 15.73 -2.01
CA ARG A 246 12.19 17.08 -1.65
C ARG A 246 11.63 17.55 -0.32
N LEU A 247 10.32 17.44 -0.14
CA LEU A 247 9.63 17.86 1.09
C LEU A 247 10.16 17.09 2.32
N GLN A 248 10.38 15.78 2.17
CA GLN A 248 10.95 14.96 3.22
C GLN A 248 12.38 15.37 3.54
N TYR A 249 13.23 15.54 2.52
CA TYR A 249 14.66 15.80 2.67
C TYR A 249 14.91 17.19 3.26
N ASP A 250 14.21 18.19 2.77
CA ASP A 250 14.24 19.56 3.30
C ASP A 250 13.89 19.55 4.79
N THR A 251 12.85 18.79 5.17
CA THR A 251 12.47 18.64 6.58
C THR A 251 13.51 17.87 7.41
N ILE A 252 14.11 16.81 6.88
CA ILE A 252 15.16 16.05 7.57
C ILE A 252 16.37 16.94 7.87
N ILE A 253 16.76 17.79 6.92
CA ILE A 253 17.87 18.73 7.06
C ILE A 253 17.54 19.80 8.08
N ASP A 254 16.39 20.46 7.93
CA ASP A 254 16.00 21.58 8.77
C ASP A 254 15.59 21.17 10.19
N SER A 255 14.76 20.13 10.33
CA SER A 255 14.19 19.74 11.62
C SER A 255 15.08 18.84 12.46
N TRP A 256 15.87 17.97 11.82
CA TRP A 256 16.64 16.94 12.53
C TRP A 256 18.15 17.13 12.42
N GLY A 257 18.61 18.14 11.69
CA GLY A 257 20.03 18.38 11.45
C GLY A 257 20.71 17.17 10.81
N ALA A 258 19.96 16.38 10.04
CA ALA A 258 20.44 15.17 9.40
C ALA A 258 20.61 15.42 7.91
N ALA A 259 21.56 14.72 7.30
CA ALA A 259 21.91 14.88 5.90
C ALA A 259 21.45 13.61 5.14
N PRO A 260 20.35 13.64 4.37
CA PRO A 260 19.99 12.54 3.49
C PRO A 260 21.18 12.19 2.58
N ASN A 261 21.52 10.91 2.50
CA ASN A 261 22.72 10.50 1.77
C ASN A 261 22.55 10.64 0.25
N ARG A 262 21.31 10.54 -0.25
CA ARG A 262 20.97 10.60 -1.68
C ARG A 262 20.38 11.96 -2.08
N PRO A 263 20.56 12.40 -3.33
CA PRO A 263 19.94 13.63 -3.82
C PRO A 263 18.42 13.52 -3.88
N PRO A 264 17.69 14.64 -3.73
CA PRO A 264 16.25 14.63 -3.89
C PRO A 264 15.87 14.27 -5.33
N ILE A 265 14.75 13.57 -5.47
CA ILE A 265 14.26 13.07 -6.75
C ILE A 265 12.74 13.27 -6.85
N ASP A 266 12.30 13.50 -8.07
CA ASP A 266 10.89 13.51 -8.45
C ASP A 266 10.67 12.41 -9.49
N THR A 267 9.71 11.51 -9.24
CA THR A 267 9.37 10.42 -10.15
C THR A 267 7.91 10.45 -10.51
N HIS A 268 7.62 10.17 -11.78
CA HIS A 268 6.26 10.07 -12.30
C HIS A 268 5.93 8.59 -12.44
N HIS A 269 5.14 8.07 -11.51
CA HIS A 269 4.70 6.68 -11.51
C HIS A 269 3.22 6.61 -11.89
N PRO A 270 2.74 5.54 -12.53
CA PRO A 270 1.31 5.39 -12.82
C PRO A 270 0.48 5.55 -11.54
N ALA A 271 -0.60 6.32 -11.59
CA ALA A 271 -1.52 6.52 -10.47
C ALA A 271 -2.31 5.24 -10.16
N VAL A 272 -2.50 4.38 -11.17
CA VAL A 272 -2.92 2.99 -11.02
C VAL A 272 -1.75 2.12 -11.45
N ARG A 273 -1.29 1.23 -10.57
CA ARG A 273 -0.22 0.29 -10.90
C ARG A 273 -0.73 -1.13 -11.00
N THR A 274 -0.04 -1.95 -11.77
CA THR A 274 -0.20 -3.41 -11.76
C THR A 274 0.80 -3.99 -10.77
N HIS A 275 0.32 -4.87 -9.89
CA HIS A 275 1.17 -5.62 -8.99
C HIS A 275 1.83 -6.78 -9.75
N PRO A 276 3.17 -6.93 -9.73
CA PRO A 276 3.89 -7.81 -10.64
C PRO A 276 3.60 -9.30 -10.44
N VAL A 277 3.29 -9.71 -9.20
CA VAL A 277 3.03 -11.13 -8.88
C VAL A 277 1.57 -11.47 -9.05
N THR A 278 0.70 -10.77 -8.32
CA THR A 278 -0.76 -11.00 -8.32
C THR A 278 -1.44 -10.58 -9.62
N GLY A 279 -0.84 -9.69 -10.42
CA GLY A 279 -1.46 -9.11 -11.61
C GLY A 279 -2.62 -8.16 -11.31
N LEU A 280 -2.82 -7.77 -10.05
CA LEU A 280 -3.93 -6.93 -9.62
C LEU A 280 -3.61 -5.44 -9.74
N ARG A 281 -4.65 -4.63 -9.99
CA ARG A 281 -4.58 -3.17 -10.02
C ARG A 281 -4.64 -2.57 -8.62
N ALA A 282 -3.76 -1.64 -8.30
CA ALA A 282 -3.73 -0.90 -7.03
C ALA A 282 -3.63 0.62 -7.28
N LEU A 283 -4.31 1.42 -6.45
CA LEU A 283 -4.25 2.87 -6.51
C LEU A 283 -2.93 3.37 -5.89
N ASN A 284 -1.93 3.60 -6.72
CA ASN A 284 -0.58 4.06 -6.37
C ASN A 284 -0.53 5.58 -6.10
N VAL A 285 -1.37 6.02 -5.17
CA VAL A 285 -1.43 7.42 -4.73
C VAL A 285 -1.32 7.44 -3.21
N ASN A 286 -0.40 8.25 -2.69
CA ASN A 286 -0.21 8.40 -1.26
C ASN A 286 0.07 9.86 -0.88
N LEU A 287 -0.42 10.27 0.27
CA LEU A 287 -0.42 11.68 0.67
C LEU A 287 0.91 12.13 1.27
N GLY A 288 1.76 11.17 1.65
CA GLY A 288 3.08 11.49 2.17
C GLY A 288 4.04 11.97 1.10
N PHE A 289 3.98 11.43 -0.14
CA PHE A 289 4.97 11.74 -1.18
C PHE A 289 4.38 12.28 -2.48
N VAL A 290 3.09 12.08 -2.77
CA VAL A 290 2.49 12.55 -4.03
C VAL A 290 2.09 14.02 -3.91
N THR A 291 2.54 14.84 -4.86
CA THR A 291 2.26 16.29 -4.90
C THR A 291 1.41 16.73 -6.09
N GLY A 292 1.07 15.81 -6.99
CA GLY A 292 0.15 16.08 -8.09
C GLY A 292 0.09 14.96 -9.13
N PHE A 293 -0.56 15.27 -10.25
CA PHE A 293 -0.72 14.37 -11.40
C PHE A 293 -0.20 15.06 -12.66
N ALA A 294 0.68 14.39 -13.40
CA ALA A 294 1.47 15.00 -14.48
C ALA A 294 0.61 15.48 -15.66
N GLU A 295 -0.52 14.83 -15.92
CA GLU A 295 -1.40 15.09 -17.04
C GLU A 295 -2.48 16.15 -16.72
N LEU A 296 -2.62 16.57 -15.46
CA LEU A 296 -3.68 17.47 -15.03
C LEU A 296 -3.17 18.90 -14.82
N LYS A 297 -4.03 19.89 -15.04
CA LYS A 297 -3.73 21.26 -14.61
C LYS A 297 -3.71 21.33 -13.09
N LYS A 298 -3.02 22.34 -12.54
CA LYS A 298 -2.85 22.48 -11.08
C LYS A 298 -4.17 22.39 -10.30
N ALA A 299 -5.20 23.12 -10.71
CA ALA A 299 -6.49 23.12 -10.01
C ALA A 299 -7.20 21.74 -10.05
N GLU A 300 -7.11 21.03 -11.17
CA GLU A 300 -7.65 19.68 -11.34
C GLU A 300 -6.88 18.67 -10.49
N SER A 301 -5.54 18.75 -10.54
CA SER A 301 -4.63 17.94 -9.73
C SER A 301 -4.87 18.13 -8.24
N ASP A 302 -5.04 19.38 -7.77
CA ASP A 302 -5.29 19.68 -6.37
C ASP A 302 -6.64 19.15 -5.90
N ALA A 303 -7.68 19.29 -6.73
CA ALA A 303 -8.99 18.73 -6.44
C ALA A 303 -8.93 17.19 -6.34
N LEU A 304 -8.18 16.53 -7.24
CA LEU A 304 -7.99 15.09 -7.19
C LEU A 304 -7.20 14.66 -5.96
N LEU A 305 -6.15 15.38 -5.56
CA LEU A 305 -5.42 15.12 -4.31
C LEU A 305 -6.31 15.27 -3.08
N GLN A 306 -7.18 16.27 -3.04
CA GLN A 306 -8.16 16.43 -1.96
C GLN A 306 -9.15 15.27 -1.92
N PHE A 307 -9.64 14.82 -3.08
CA PHE A 307 -10.46 13.62 -3.18
C PHE A 307 -9.70 12.38 -2.67
N SER A 308 -8.46 12.15 -3.13
CA SER A 308 -7.62 11.04 -2.67
C SER A 308 -7.42 11.08 -1.16
N ARG A 309 -7.27 12.27 -0.56
CA ARG A 309 -7.19 12.44 0.90
C ARG A 309 -8.47 11.96 1.59
N LEU A 310 -9.63 12.40 1.11
CA LEU A 310 -10.92 11.97 1.66
C LEU A 310 -11.10 10.45 1.49
N HIS A 311 -10.79 9.91 0.32
CA HIS A 311 -10.92 8.49 -0.01
C HIS A 311 -10.06 7.62 0.92
N ILE A 312 -8.76 7.92 1.03
CA ILE A 312 -7.83 7.18 1.89
C ILE A 312 -8.25 7.20 3.36
N HIS A 313 -8.63 8.37 3.90
CA HIS A 313 -9.00 8.48 5.32
C HIS A 313 -10.41 7.98 5.63
N SER A 314 -11.23 7.69 4.61
CA SER A 314 -12.58 7.12 4.77
C SER A 314 -12.64 5.61 4.53
N ALA A 315 -11.53 4.98 4.13
CA ALA A 315 -11.44 3.56 3.77
C ALA A 315 -11.41 2.61 4.98
N GLY A 316 -12.37 2.76 5.91
CA GLY A 316 -12.43 1.99 7.16
C GLY A 316 -12.61 0.47 6.96
N ASP A 317 -13.20 0.09 5.83
CA ASP A 317 -13.37 -1.28 5.29
C ASP A 317 -12.09 -1.86 4.65
N HIS A 318 -11.08 -1.02 4.43
CA HIS A 318 -9.78 -1.41 3.90
C HIS A 318 -8.64 -0.93 4.78
N TYR A 319 -8.89 -0.84 6.09
CA TYR A 319 -7.99 -0.26 7.07
C TYR A 319 -7.70 -1.25 8.19
N VAL A 320 -6.42 -1.37 8.57
CA VAL A 320 -6.01 -2.10 9.77
C VAL A 320 -5.12 -1.23 10.64
N ARG A 321 -5.39 -1.21 11.95
CA ARG A 321 -4.54 -0.56 12.95
C ARG A 321 -3.91 -1.59 13.86
N TRP A 322 -2.59 -1.61 13.89
CA TRP A 322 -1.82 -2.52 14.72
C TRP A 322 -1.30 -1.81 15.97
N LYS A 323 -1.77 -2.27 17.14
CA LYS A 323 -1.20 -1.91 18.42
C LYS A 323 0.03 -2.78 18.69
N TRP A 324 1.20 -2.18 18.60
CA TRP A 324 2.47 -2.89 18.80
C TRP A 324 2.66 -3.40 20.23
N GLU A 325 3.42 -4.49 20.34
CA GLU A 325 4.05 -4.99 21.56
C GLU A 325 5.52 -5.30 21.26
N VAL A 326 6.36 -5.42 22.28
CA VAL A 326 7.74 -5.90 22.12
C VAL A 326 7.73 -7.31 21.51
N GLY A 327 8.58 -7.54 20.51
CA GLY A 327 8.60 -8.79 19.74
C GLY A 327 7.49 -8.89 18.68
N SER A 328 6.65 -7.86 18.51
CA SER A 328 5.72 -7.81 17.38
C SER A 328 6.47 -7.50 16.07
N ILE A 329 6.02 -8.13 14.99
CA ILE A 329 6.51 -7.88 13.64
C ILE A 329 5.33 -7.53 12.73
N ALA A 330 5.54 -6.56 11.84
CA ALA A 330 4.72 -6.40 10.64
C ALA A 330 5.62 -6.53 9.41
N MET A 331 5.22 -7.36 8.45
CA MET A 331 5.82 -7.42 7.11
C MET A 331 4.74 -7.02 6.11
N TRP A 332 5.01 -6.02 5.28
CA TRP A 332 4.05 -5.50 4.30
C TRP A 332 4.66 -5.32 2.92
N ASP A 333 3.79 -5.26 1.93
CA ASP A 333 4.12 -4.92 0.55
C ASP A 333 3.81 -3.44 0.28
N ASN A 334 4.84 -2.62 0.08
CA ASN A 334 4.68 -1.19 -0.25
C ASN A 334 4.05 -0.95 -1.62
N ARG A 335 4.03 -1.97 -2.50
CA ARG A 335 3.36 -1.89 -3.80
C ARG A 335 1.85 -1.85 -3.66
N THR A 336 1.31 -2.28 -2.52
CA THR A 336 -0.14 -2.49 -2.33
C THR A 336 -0.65 -1.94 -0.99
N ALA A 337 0.23 -1.55 -0.07
CA ALA A 337 -0.13 -0.97 1.21
C ALA A 337 0.45 0.44 1.36
N ILE A 338 -0.37 1.37 1.83
CA ILE A 338 0.09 2.65 2.39
C ILE A 338 -0.07 2.60 3.90
N HIS A 339 0.84 3.22 4.64
CA HIS A 339 0.83 3.17 6.09
C HIS A 339 1.14 4.52 6.71
N ARG A 340 0.71 4.70 7.95
CA ARG A 340 1.08 5.85 8.77
C ARG A 340 1.29 5.44 10.22
N VAL A 341 2.21 6.11 10.89
CA VAL A 341 2.33 6.01 12.34
C VAL A 341 1.18 6.79 12.96
N ILE A 342 0.58 6.28 14.05
CA ILE A 342 -0.40 7.05 14.82
C ILE A 342 0.36 7.87 15.87
N PRO A 343 0.29 9.21 15.82
CA PRO A 343 1.06 10.05 16.73
C PRO A 343 0.61 9.82 18.17
N GLY A 344 1.58 9.71 19.08
CA GLY A 344 1.36 9.48 20.50
C GLY A 344 1.98 10.58 21.36
N LYS A 345 1.45 10.77 22.58
CA LYS A 345 1.97 11.71 23.59
C LYS A 345 2.69 10.98 24.74
N TYR A 346 3.34 9.85 24.45
CA TYR A 346 4.00 9.06 25.49
C TYR A 346 5.17 9.83 26.10
N THR A 347 5.06 10.13 27.40
CA THR A 347 6.04 10.90 28.21
C THR A 347 7.19 10.05 28.73
N GLN A 348 7.02 8.72 28.77
CA GLN A 348 8.00 7.74 29.22
C GLN A 348 7.93 6.47 28.35
N GLY A 349 9.09 5.92 28.03
CA GLY A 349 9.25 4.72 27.21
C GLY A 349 9.91 5.04 25.87
N THR A 350 10.83 4.18 25.47
CA THR A 350 11.44 4.20 24.15
C THR A 350 10.55 3.41 23.19
N ARG A 351 10.21 4.00 22.04
CA ARG A 351 9.75 3.23 20.88
C ARG A 351 10.96 3.04 19.98
N ARG A 352 11.33 1.80 19.73
CA ARG A 352 12.45 1.43 18.87
C ARG A 352 12.11 0.15 18.12
N GLY A 353 12.27 0.19 16.81
CA GLY A 353 12.17 -0.99 15.98
C GLY A 353 13.21 -1.01 14.88
N ILE A 354 13.43 -2.20 14.34
CA ILE A 354 14.39 -2.43 13.26
C ILE A 354 13.61 -2.68 11.98
N ARG A 355 13.84 -1.83 10.97
CA ARG A 355 13.23 -1.96 9.65
C ARG A 355 14.25 -2.40 8.61
N THR A 356 13.87 -3.38 7.81
CA THR A 356 14.61 -3.82 6.62
C THR A 356 13.69 -3.74 5.41
N THR A 357 14.24 -3.39 4.26
CA THR A 357 13.51 -3.20 3.00
C THR A 357 14.28 -3.82 1.84
N VAL A 358 13.57 -4.31 0.83
CA VAL A 358 14.17 -4.79 -0.43
C VAL A 358 13.64 -4.00 -1.61
N PHE A 359 14.46 -3.83 -2.64
CA PHE A 359 14.07 -3.16 -3.87
C PHE A 359 12.91 -3.87 -4.56
N GLY A 360 11.95 -3.08 -5.02
CA GLY A 360 10.93 -3.49 -5.98
C GLY A 360 11.30 -3.10 -7.41
N GLU A 361 10.46 -3.54 -8.33
CA GLU A 361 10.49 -3.11 -9.72
C GLU A 361 10.04 -1.65 -9.86
N LYS A 362 10.40 -1.02 -10.99
CA LYS A 362 9.80 0.27 -11.34
C LYS A 362 8.29 0.08 -11.55
N PRO A 363 7.42 0.89 -10.90
CA PRO A 363 5.97 0.80 -11.07
C PRO A 363 5.58 0.91 -12.56
N TYR A 364 4.59 0.10 -12.95
CA TYR A 364 4.03 0.08 -14.28
C TYR A 364 2.53 -0.18 -14.22
N PHE A 365 1.83 0.16 -15.30
CA PHE A 365 0.42 -0.17 -15.51
C PHE A 365 0.30 -1.04 -16.76
N ASP A 366 -0.32 -2.21 -16.60
CA ASP A 366 -0.75 -3.05 -17.72
C ASP A 366 -2.27 -2.89 -17.89
N PRO A 367 -2.76 -2.33 -19.01
CA PRO A 367 -4.19 -2.23 -19.28
C PRO A 367 -4.93 -3.58 -19.27
N LYS A 368 -4.23 -4.71 -19.46
CA LYS A 368 -4.80 -6.06 -19.39
C LYS A 368 -4.84 -6.65 -17.99
N SER A 369 -4.23 -6.00 -17.00
CA SER A 369 -4.39 -6.36 -15.59
C SER A 369 -5.84 -6.19 -15.14
N GLU A 370 -6.19 -6.75 -13.99
CA GLU A 370 -7.56 -6.73 -13.48
C GLU A 370 -7.59 -6.23 -12.02
N SER A 371 -8.73 -5.71 -11.59
CA SER A 371 -9.07 -5.44 -10.19
C SER A 371 -9.46 -6.72 -9.44
N ARG A 372 -9.64 -6.64 -8.12
CA ARG A 372 -10.12 -7.81 -7.35
C ARG A 372 -11.55 -8.18 -7.78
N GLU A 373 -12.39 -7.16 -7.98
CA GLU A 373 -13.77 -7.34 -8.45
C GLU A 373 -13.83 -7.96 -9.86
N GLU A 374 -13.04 -7.45 -10.81
CA GLU A 374 -12.98 -8.04 -12.17
C GLU A 374 -12.50 -9.50 -12.13
N ARG A 375 -11.53 -9.82 -11.26
CA ARG A 375 -11.06 -11.19 -11.05
C ARG A 375 -12.17 -12.08 -10.50
N LYS A 376 -12.89 -11.61 -9.49
CA LYS A 376 -14.02 -12.34 -8.87
C LYS A 376 -15.10 -12.65 -9.90
N GLU A 377 -15.50 -11.66 -10.70
CA GLU A 377 -16.47 -11.83 -11.79
C GLU A 377 -15.98 -12.78 -12.89
N ARG A 378 -14.69 -12.73 -13.23
CA ARG A 378 -14.09 -13.64 -14.21
C ARG A 378 -14.11 -15.09 -13.71
N LEU A 379 -13.65 -15.33 -12.47
CA LEU A 379 -13.63 -16.66 -11.86
C LEU A 379 -15.04 -17.23 -11.69
N ALA A 380 -16.01 -16.42 -11.26
CA ALA A 380 -17.41 -16.84 -11.16
C ALA A 380 -17.99 -17.29 -12.52
N ARG A 381 -17.67 -16.58 -13.61
CA ARG A 381 -18.06 -16.97 -14.97
C ARG A 381 -17.37 -18.26 -15.44
N GLU A 382 -16.09 -18.43 -15.13
CA GLU A 382 -15.33 -19.64 -15.45
C GLU A 382 -15.91 -20.87 -14.73
N SER A 383 -16.23 -20.76 -13.44
CA SER A 383 -16.88 -21.83 -12.67
C SER A 383 -18.27 -22.18 -13.20
N ALA A 384 -19.11 -21.17 -13.52
CA ALA A 384 -20.43 -21.41 -14.09
C ALA A 384 -20.35 -22.15 -15.44
N ASN A 385 -19.38 -21.81 -16.30
CA ASN A 385 -19.18 -22.49 -17.58
C ASN A 385 -18.73 -23.95 -17.42
N ILE A 386 -17.93 -24.26 -16.39
CA ILE A 386 -17.53 -25.64 -16.07
C ILE A 386 -18.76 -26.48 -15.67
N ASP A 387 -19.69 -25.92 -14.91
CA ASP A 387 -20.89 -26.63 -14.48
C ASP A 387 -21.90 -26.86 -15.61
N VAL A 388 -22.04 -25.90 -16.54
CA VAL A 388 -22.81 -26.10 -17.78
C VAL A 388 -22.19 -27.22 -18.63
N GLY A 389 -20.86 -27.21 -18.82
CA GLY A 389 -20.16 -28.26 -19.57
C GLY A 389 -20.19 -29.65 -18.92
N LYS A 390 -20.33 -29.74 -17.59
CA LYS A 390 -20.57 -31.01 -16.87
C LYS A 390 -22.01 -31.48 -17.02
N ASN A 391 -22.99 -30.57 -17.08
CA ASN A 391 -24.39 -30.91 -17.29
C ASN A 391 -24.68 -31.33 -18.74
N GLU A 392 -24.04 -30.71 -19.74
CA GLU A 392 -24.16 -31.14 -21.14
C GLU A 392 -23.57 -32.54 -21.39
N LYS A 393 -22.51 -32.92 -20.66
CA LYS A 393 -21.93 -34.29 -20.71
C LYS A 393 -22.72 -35.34 -19.93
N LYS A 394 -23.80 -34.97 -19.24
CA LYS A 394 -24.71 -35.88 -18.52
C LYS A 394 -26.08 -36.04 -19.19
N SER A 395 -26.24 -35.59 -20.44
CA SER A 395 -27.40 -35.95 -21.25
C SER A 395 -27.25 -37.40 -21.73
N PRO A 396 -28.14 -38.34 -21.36
CA PRO A 396 -28.11 -39.69 -21.92
C PRO A 396 -28.44 -39.59 -23.41
N GLY A 397 -27.69 -40.34 -24.23
CA GLY A 397 -27.89 -40.38 -25.67
C GLY A 397 -29.35 -40.64 -26.04
N LEU A 398 -29.99 -39.63 -26.62
CA LEU A 398 -31.23 -39.83 -27.36
C LEU A 398 -30.85 -40.39 -28.73
N GLU A 399 -31.18 -41.66 -28.90
CA GLU A 399 -31.17 -42.33 -30.18
C GLU A 399 -31.94 -41.52 -31.23
N ASN A 400 -31.35 -41.49 -32.41
CA ASN A 400 -31.90 -40.96 -33.64
C ASN A 400 -33.13 -41.81 -34.06
N PRO A 401 -34.24 -41.18 -34.47
CA PRO A 401 -34.89 -41.71 -35.66
C PRO A 401 -35.35 -40.60 -36.59
N ASN A 402 -34.73 -40.55 -37.77
CA ASN A 402 -35.37 -40.06 -38.98
C ASN A 402 -36.53 -41.01 -39.36
N HIS A 403 -37.78 -40.61 -39.14
CA HIS A 403 -38.84 -40.85 -40.12
C HIS A 403 -40.11 -40.01 -39.85
N ASN A 404 -40.65 -39.50 -40.96
CA ASN A 404 -41.99 -38.98 -41.23
C ASN A 404 -42.28 -37.47 -41.24
N LEU A 405 -42.37 -37.02 -42.49
CA LEU A 405 -43.02 -35.86 -43.08
C LEU A 405 -44.39 -35.45 -42.51
N LYS A 406 -44.61 -34.12 -42.67
CA LYS A 406 -45.86 -33.42 -43.06
C LYS A 406 -46.94 -33.24 -41.99
N THR A 407 -47.67 -32.13 -42.19
CA THR A 407 -48.84 -31.58 -41.44
C THR A 407 -48.43 -30.80 -40.17
N ALA A 408 -48.70 -29.51 -39.98
CA ALA A 408 -49.62 -28.58 -40.62
C ALA A 408 -49.12 -27.13 -40.48
N LEU A 409 -49.08 -26.41 -41.61
CA LEU A 409 -49.25 -24.96 -41.68
C LEU A 409 -50.77 -24.66 -41.62
N ASN A 410 -51.10 -23.47 -41.12
CA ASN A 410 -52.38 -22.75 -41.17
C ASN A 410 -53.41 -23.01 -40.07
N ALA A 411 -53.58 -22.02 -39.20
CA ALA A 411 -54.82 -21.42 -38.71
C ALA A 411 -54.47 -20.44 -37.57
N VAL A 412 -54.95 -19.21 -37.41
CA VAL A 412 -55.87 -18.32 -38.13
C VAL A 412 -55.53 -16.91 -37.61
N GLU A 413 -55.38 -15.97 -38.52
CA GLU A 413 -55.44 -14.52 -38.31
C GLU A 413 -56.93 -14.12 -38.35
N LEU A 414 -57.45 -13.38 -37.36
CA LEU A 414 -58.59 -12.43 -37.44
C LEU A 414 -59.11 -12.06 -36.03
N ALA A 415 -58.83 -10.83 -35.60
CA ALA A 415 -59.80 -9.90 -35.02
C ALA A 415 -59.10 -8.56 -34.72
N SER A 416 -59.17 -7.66 -35.68
CA SER A 416 -58.95 -6.22 -35.54
C SER A 416 -60.26 -5.53 -35.10
N GLY A 417 -60.12 -4.37 -34.44
CA GLY A 417 -61.20 -3.40 -34.17
C GLY A 417 -61.01 -2.72 -32.81
N GLU A 418 -60.33 -1.57 -32.75
CA GLU A 418 -60.92 -0.21 -32.54
C GLU A 418 -61.47 -0.01 -31.10
N LYS A 419 -61.26 1.07 -30.32
CA LYS A 419 -60.80 2.44 -30.56
C LYS A 419 -60.62 3.17 -29.19
N GLU A 420 -59.80 4.23 -29.21
CA GLU A 420 -59.90 5.54 -28.51
C GLU A 420 -59.75 5.71 -26.99
N ASP A 421 -58.70 6.50 -26.67
CA ASP A 421 -58.62 7.68 -25.78
C ASP A 421 -59.41 7.75 -24.47
N ASN A 422 -58.67 7.93 -23.36
CA ASN A 422 -58.83 9.15 -22.56
C ASN A 422 -57.62 9.45 -21.65
N ASN A 423 -57.18 10.70 -21.71
CA ASN A 423 -56.36 11.36 -20.70
C ASN A 423 -57.03 11.28 -19.33
N ASP A 424 -56.26 11.07 -18.26
CA ASP A 424 -56.41 11.92 -17.08
C ASP A 424 -55.16 11.94 -16.19
N LYS A 425 -54.93 13.13 -15.65
CA LYS A 425 -53.78 13.55 -14.86
C LYS A 425 -53.97 13.23 -13.37
N GLU A 426 -52.85 13.34 -12.66
CA GLU A 426 -52.70 13.80 -11.26
C GLU A 426 -52.54 12.81 -10.10
N SER A 427 -51.45 13.09 -9.37
CA SER A 427 -51.25 13.01 -7.92
C SER A 427 -50.78 11.67 -7.31
N PHE A 428 -49.46 11.56 -7.13
CA PHE A 428 -48.88 10.72 -6.07
C PHE A 428 -48.55 11.58 -4.85
N VAL A 429 -49.22 11.24 -3.75
CA VAL A 429 -49.21 11.92 -2.45
C VAL A 429 -47.95 11.56 -1.65
N LEU A 430 -47.22 12.60 -1.24
CA LEU A 430 -46.25 12.57 -0.13
C LEU A 430 -46.97 12.27 1.19
N LYS A 431 -46.59 11.20 1.90
CA LYS A 431 -46.86 11.05 3.34
C LYS A 431 -45.56 11.20 4.14
N ARG A 432 -45.44 12.38 4.77
CA ARG A 432 -44.64 12.63 5.98
C ARG A 432 -45.53 12.39 7.21
N CYS A 433 -44.95 11.80 8.26
CA CYS A 433 -44.98 12.22 9.68
C CYS A 433 -44.68 10.99 10.56
N ARG A 434 -43.54 10.96 11.26
CA ARG A 434 -43.24 11.62 12.56
C ARG A 434 -43.98 10.96 13.72
N THR A 435 -43.22 10.52 14.72
CA THR A 435 -42.97 11.31 15.94
C THR A 435 -41.55 11.07 16.41
#